data_AF-X1F4Q0-F1
#
_entry.id   AF-X1F4Q0-F1
#
_cell.length_a   1.000
_cell.length_b   1.000
_cell.length_c   1.000
_cell.angle_alpha   90.00
_cell.angle_beta   90.00
_cell.angle_gamma   90.00
#
_symmetry.space_group_name_H-M   'P 1'
#
loop_
_entity.id
_entity.type
_entity.pdbx_description
1 polymer ?
#
loop_
_entity_poly.entity_id
_entity_poly.type
_entity_poly.pdbx_seq_one_letter_code
_entity_poly.pdbx_strand_id
1 'polypeptide(L)' 'MSYGDLDYEKCPHCGKLIPANIFKCPKCGEYTTGGTTPVRLRPMWVVVTAIVLAAIFLCWVLGIV' A
#
# COMPACT_ATOMS: atom_id res chain seq x y z
N MET A 1 9.12 -36.02 4.20
CA MET A 1 9.34 -34.62 3.77
C MET A 1 8.01 -34.07 3.32
N SER A 2 7.43 -33.12 4.07
CA SER A 2 6.10 -32.55 3.79
C SER A 2 6.24 -31.44 2.75
N TYR A 3 5.74 -31.67 1.53
CA TYR A 3 5.49 -30.66 0.51
C TYR A 3 4.03 -30.24 0.70
N GLY A 4 3.72 -29.02 1.16
CA GLY A 4 2.30 -28.70 1.35
C GLY A 4 1.89 -27.29 1.71
N ASP A 5 2.70 -26.50 2.40
CA ASP A 5 2.28 -25.15 2.79
C ASP A 5 2.84 -24.12 1.81
N LEU A 6 2.09 -23.87 0.73
CA LEU A 6 2.25 -22.62 0.00
C LEU A 6 1.74 -21.51 0.93
N ASP A 7 2.63 -20.97 1.75
CA ASP A 7 2.30 -19.84 2.61
C ASP A 7 1.79 -18.68 1.74
N TYR A 8 0.57 -18.24 2.01
CA TYR A 8 -0.01 -17.07 1.37
C TYR A 8 0.19 -15.88 2.29
N GLU A 9 0.89 -14.86 1.80
CA GLU A 9 1.12 -13.61 2.50
C GLU A 9 0.37 -12.46 1.83
N LYS A 10 0.17 -11.36 2.56
CA LYS A 10 -0.42 -10.16 1.96
C LYS A 10 0.68 -9.39 1.24
N CYS A 11 0.44 -9.11 -0.03
CA CYS A 11 1.32 -8.29 -0.84
C CYS A 11 1.51 -6.93 -0.15
N PRO A 12 2.75 -6.51 0.14
CA PRO A 12 2.97 -5.25 0.83
C PRO A 12 2.59 -4.02 0.00
N HIS A 13 2.47 -4.17 -1.32
CA HIS A 13 2.13 -3.08 -2.24
C HIS A 13 0.64 -2.85 -2.39
N CYS A 14 -0.16 -3.92 -2.47
CA CYS A 14 -1.60 -3.83 -2.75
C CYS A 14 -2.49 -4.45 -1.67
N GLY A 15 -1.92 -5.10 -0.65
CA GLY A 15 -2.63 -5.75 0.45
C GLY A 15 -3.35 -7.06 0.08
N LYS A 16 -3.29 -7.50 -1.18
CA LYS A 16 -3.94 -8.75 -1.64
C LYS A 16 -3.13 -9.97 -1.25
N LEU A 17 -3.83 -11.07 -0.96
CA LEU A 17 -3.20 -12.37 -0.71
C LEU A 17 -2.48 -12.85 -1.97
N ILE A 18 -1.21 -13.17 -1.79
CA ILE A 18 -0.31 -13.71 -2.80
C ILE A 18 0.51 -14.86 -2.21
N PRO A 19 0.89 -15.86 -3.01
CA PRO A 19 1.83 -16.89 -2.55
C PRO A 19 3.19 -16.26 -2.21
N ALA A 20 3.77 -16.62 -1.06
CA ALA A 20 4.99 -16.01 -0.53
C ALA A 20 6.24 -16.28 -1.39
N ASN A 21 6.22 -17.34 -2.20
CA ASN A 21 7.34 -17.75 -3.04
C ASN A 21 7.30 -17.16 -4.47
N ILE A 22 6.58 -16.06 -4.69
CA ILE A 22 6.59 -15.38 -6.00
C ILE A 22 7.39 -14.11 -5.93
N PHE A 23 8.07 -13.79 -7.03
CA PHE A 23 8.86 -12.55 -7.17
C PHE A 23 8.04 -11.36 -7.68
N LYS A 24 6.86 -11.63 -8.24
CA LYS A 24 6.00 -10.60 -8.86
C LYS A 24 4.55 -10.86 -8.51
N CYS A 25 3.90 -9.86 -7.93
CA CYS A 25 2.50 -9.93 -7.57
C CYS A 25 1.63 -9.98 -8.85
N PRO A 26 0.81 -11.03 -9.08
CA PRO A 26 -0.06 -11.12 -10.25
C PRO A 26 -1.25 -10.15 -10.19
N LYS A 27 -1.50 -9.53 -9.03
CA LYS A 27 -2.63 -8.63 -8.82
C LYS A 27 -2.31 -7.16 -9.05
N CYS A 28 -1.09 -6.73 -8.73
CA CYS A 28 -0.66 -5.34 -8.95
C CYS A 28 0.51 -5.22 -9.94
N GLY A 29 1.20 -6.31 -10.24
CA GLY A 29 2.35 -6.31 -11.15
C GLY A 29 3.67 -5.91 -10.50
N GLU A 30 3.69 -5.61 -9.21
CA GLU A 30 4.88 -5.15 -8.49
C GLU A 30 5.78 -6.30 -8.02
N TYR A 31 7.07 -6.05 -7.87
CA TYR A 31 8.05 -7.04 -7.41
C TYR A 31 8.03 -7.15 -5.87
N THR A 32 7.90 -8.37 -5.36
CA THR A 32 7.92 -8.69 -3.94
C THR A 32 9.36 -8.88 -3.50
N THR A 33 9.98 -7.82 -3.00
CA THR A 33 11.32 -7.92 -2.39
C THR A 33 11.19 -8.65 -1.05
N GLY A 34 11.62 -9.91 -0.99
CA GLY A 34 11.55 -10.79 0.18
C GLY A 34 12.53 -10.38 1.29
N GLY A 35 12.38 -9.16 1.81
CA GLY A 35 13.15 -8.65 2.94
C GLY A 35 12.23 -7.91 3.89
N THR A 36 12.33 -8.24 5.18
CA THR A 36 11.60 -7.74 6.35
C THR A 36 11.70 -6.22 6.55
N THR A 37 11.20 -5.45 5.59
CA THR A 37 11.03 -4.01 5.70
C THR A 37 9.54 -3.74 5.74
N PRO A 38 9.01 -3.10 6.81
CA PRO A 38 7.60 -2.73 6.85
C PRO A 38 7.38 -1.75 5.72
N VAL A 39 6.81 -2.24 4.63
CA VAL A 39 6.43 -1.40 3.50
C VAL A 39 5.49 -0.37 4.09
N ARG A 40 5.92 0.89 4.09
CA ARG A 40 5.04 2.02 4.30
C ARG A 40 4.06 1.97 3.14
N LEU A 41 2.98 1.21 3.32
CA LEU A 41 1.72 1.45 2.64
C LEU A 41 1.47 2.93 2.92
N ARG A 42 1.78 3.80 1.95
CA ARG A 42 1.34 5.20 2.01
C ARG A 42 -0.18 5.05 2.00
N PRO A 43 -0.86 5.13 3.16
CA PRO A 43 -2.28 4.83 3.19
C PRO A 43 -2.89 5.84 2.24
N MET A 44 -3.73 5.42 1.29
CA MET A 44 -4.45 6.36 0.43
C MET A 44 -5.11 7.48 1.24
N TRP A 45 -5.50 7.17 2.48
CA TRP A 45 -5.98 8.12 3.47
C TRP A 45 -5.02 9.27 3.79
N VAL A 46 -3.71 9.07 3.83
CA VAL A 46 -2.75 10.16 4.08
C VAL A 46 -2.77 11.17 2.93
N VAL A 47 -2.88 10.70 1.69
CA VAL A 47 -3.01 11.57 0.52
C VAL A 47 -4.34 12.32 0.55
N VAL A 48 -5.44 11.62 0.88
CA VAL A 48 -6.75 12.25 1.04
C VAL A 48 -6.73 13.30 2.15
N THR A 49 -6.18 12.99 3.33
CA THR A 49 -6.07 13.95 4.43
C THR A 49 -5.19 15.15 4.06
N ALA A 50 -4.10 14.93 3.32
CA ALA A 50 -3.23 16.01 2.86
C ALA A 50 -3.96 16.93 1.87
N ILE A 51 -4.72 16.37 0.93
CA ILE A 51 -5.53 17.14 -0.03
C ILE A 51 -6.62 17.93 0.69
N VAL A 52 -7.34 17.31 1.64
CA VAL A 52 -8.39 17.96 2.41
C VAL A 52 -7.83 19.13 3.23
N LEU A 53 -6.72 18.93 3.94
CA LEU A 53 -6.06 20.00 4.70
C LEU A 53 -5.57 21.14 3.80
N ALA A 54 -4.98 20.81 2.66
CA ALA A 54 -4.54 21.81 1.69
C ALA A 54 -5.73 22.62 1.12
N ALA A 55 -6.86 21.96 0.82
CA ALA A 55 -8.06 22.62 0.34
C ALA A 55 -8.69 23.55 1.38
N ILE A 56 -8.76 23.11 2.65
CA ILE A 56 -9.25 23.94 3.77
C ILE A 56 -8.37 25.18 3.94
N PHE A 57 -7.05 25.00 3.92
CA PHE A 57 -6.09 26.09 4.03
C PHE A 57 -6.22 27.08 2.87
N LEU A 58 -6.38 26.59 1.63
CA LEU A 58 -6.61 27.44 0.47
C LEU A 58 -7.95 28.18 0.57
N CYS A 59 -9.03 27.55 1.02
CA CYS A 59 -10.31 28.23 1.24
C CYS A 59 -10.20 29.38 2.26
N TRP A 60 -9.47 29.15 3.36
CA TRP A 60 -9.17 30.18 4.35
C TRP A 60 -8.35 31.33 3.76
N VAL A 61 -7.27 31.02 3.04
CA VAL A 61 -6.37 32.03 2.46
C VAL A 61 -7.04 32.84 1.35
N LEU A 62 -7.90 32.21 0.55
CA LEU A 62 -8.65 32.87 -0.51
C LEU A 62 -9.88 33.64 -0.01
N GLY A 63 -10.16 33.62 1.30
CA GLY A 63 -11.24 34.40 1.90
C GLY A 63 -12.64 34.00 1.40
N ILE A 64 -12.83 32.72 1.04
CA ILE A 64 -14.11 32.18 0.59
C ILE A 64 -15.08 31.92 1.77
N VAL A 65 -14.57 32.03 3.00
CA VAL A 65 -15.30 31.90 4.29
C VAL A 65 -15.24 33.21 5.05
#